data_AF-A0AB37XJF4-F1
#
_entry.id   AF-A0AB37XJF4-F1
#
_cell.length_a   1.000
_cell.length_b   1.000
_cell.length_c   1.000
_cell.angle_alpha   90.00
_cell.angle_beta   90.00
_cell.angle_gamma   90.00
#
_symmetry.space_group_name_H-M   'P 1'
#
loop_
_entity.id
_entity.type
_entity.pdbx_description
1 polymer ?
#
loop_
_entity_poly.entity_id
_entity_poly.type
_entity_poly.pdbx_seq_one_letter_code
_entity_poly.pdbx_strand_id
1 'polypeptide(L)'
;MQQTTMALDTGEHGPAPLPVGRFLPTTAESLSAESYAGAPVVELDGGDLVVLTTDPDRAAQALTAYAQAYDLPLDDRALARLRSRWVTFERQPEGDWLLDDAEPTDALATRVHYLLG
;
A
#
# COMPACT_ATOMS: atom_id res chain seq x y z
N MET A 1 -15.48 32.77 -48.30
CA MET A 1 -15.27 31.34 -48.57
C MET A 1 -14.24 30.82 -47.57
N GLN A 2 -14.55 29.67 -46.93
CA GLN A 2 -13.69 28.78 -46.11
C GLN A 2 -13.16 29.41 -44.80
N GLN A 3 -13.78 29.22 -43.61
CA GLN A 3 -13.80 28.01 -42.76
C GLN A 3 -12.48 27.24 -42.69
N THR A 4 -11.84 27.25 -41.52
CA THR A 4 -11.22 26.06 -40.91
C THR A 4 -11.18 26.27 -39.40
N THR A 5 -12.10 25.58 -38.73
CA THR A 5 -12.07 25.23 -37.31
C THR A 5 -10.81 24.40 -37.04
N MET A 6 -9.96 24.83 -36.11
CA MET A 6 -9.05 23.92 -35.42
C MET A 6 -9.60 23.71 -34.02
N ALA A 7 -10.37 22.64 -33.90
CA ALA A 7 -10.52 21.93 -32.63
C ALA A 7 -9.16 21.29 -32.34
N LEU A 8 -8.57 21.63 -31.20
CA LEU A 8 -7.45 20.90 -30.59
C LEU A 8 -7.89 20.70 -29.15
N ASP A 9 -8.59 19.58 -28.95
CA ASP A 9 -7.99 18.40 -28.30
C ASP A 9 -8.01 18.63 -26.79
N THR A 10 -9.17 18.34 -26.20
CA THR A 10 -9.31 18.14 -24.76
C THR A 10 -8.60 16.82 -24.46
N GLY A 11 -7.27 16.86 -24.42
CA GLY A 11 -6.46 15.72 -24.04
C GLY A 11 -6.96 15.20 -22.70
N GLU A 12 -7.56 14.03 -22.72
CA GLU A 12 -7.88 13.25 -21.53
C GLU A 12 -6.54 12.84 -20.91
N HIS A 13 -5.89 13.78 -20.21
CA HIS A 13 -4.77 13.47 -19.36
C HIS A 13 -5.35 12.71 -18.17
N GLY A 14 -5.38 11.39 -18.30
CA GLY A 14 -5.41 10.51 -17.15
C GLY A 14 -4.35 10.94 -16.13
N PRO A 15 -4.50 10.54 -14.86
CA PRO A 15 -3.52 10.89 -13.83
C PRO A 15 -2.10 10.60 -14.34
N ALA A 16 -1.19 11.56 -14.14
CA ALA A 16 0.20 11.39 -14.55
C ALA A 16 0.74 10.08 -13.94
N PRO A 17 1.48 9.27 -14.72
CA PRO A 17 2.03 8.02 -14.21
C PRO A 17 2.88 8.30 -12.97
N LEU A 18 2.66 7.50 -11.91
CA LEU A 18 3.42 7.64 -10.68
C LEU A 18 4.91 7.40 -10.96
N PRO A 19 5.82 8.15 -10.31
CA PRO A 19 7.25 8.01 -10.54
C PRO A 19 7.72 6.59 -10.19
N VAL A 20 8.49 6.00 -11.11
CA VAL A 20 9.17 4.70 -10.92
C VAL A 20 10.34 4.87 -9.94
N GLY A 21 10.59 3.85 -9.13
CA GLY A 21 11.65 3.81 -8.14
C GLY A 21 11.14 3.85 -6.70
N ARG A 22 12.08 4.00 -5.75
CA ARG A 22 11.78 3.95 -4.32
C ARG A 22 10.97 5.16 -3.87
N PHE A 23 9.99 4.92 -3.01
CA PHE A 23 9.15 5.98 -2.45
C PHE A 23 8.81 5.73 -0.98
N LEU A 24 8.40 6.79 -0.30
CA LEU A 24 7.81 6.72 1.04
C LEU A 24 6.30 6.70 0.91
N PRO A 25 5.60 5.60 1.28
CA PRO A 25 4.16 5.62 1.32
C PRO A 25 3.71 6.46 2.51
N THR A 26 3.02 7.56 2.24
CA THR A 26 2.45 8.44 3.28
C THR A 26 0.94 8.27 3.41
N THR A 27 0.30 7.65 2.43
CA THR A 27 -1.16 7.43 2.36
C THR A 27 -1.49 6.04 1.82
N ALA A 28 -2.73 5.61 2.01
CA ALA A 28 -3.25 4.37 1.44
C ALA A 28 -3.22 4.40 -0.10
N GLU A 29 -3.53 5.55 -0.71
CA GLU A 29 -3.49 5.76 -2.16
C GLU A 29 -2.09 5.53 -2.76
N SER A 30 -1.03 5.83 -2.00
CA SER A 30 0.36 5.60 -2.43
C SER A 30 0.65 4.10 -2.67
N LEU A 31 -0.12 3.24 -2.01
CA LEU A 31 -0.03 1.78 -2.06
C LEU A 31 -1.19 1.13 -2.83
N SER A 32 -2.11 1.93 -3.40
CA SER A 32 -3.38 1.44 -3.94
C SER A 32 -4.20 0.65 -2.88
N ALA A 33 -4.07 1.03 -1.61
CA ALA A 33 -4.64 0.34 -0.46
C ALA A 33 -5.89 1.05 0.07
N GLU A 34 -6.71 0.31 0.80
CA GLU A 34 -7.80 0.87 1.63
C GLU A 34 -7.34 1.01 3.10
N SER A 35 -7.98 1.93 3.83
CA SER A 35 -7.68 2.16 5.24
C SER A 35 -8.71 1.52 6.15
N TYR A 36 -8.24 0.71 7.11
CA TYR A 36 -9.06 0.05 8.12
C TYR A 36 -8.60 0.50 9.50
N ALA A 37 -9.54 0.91 10.35
CA ALA A 37 -9.24 1.50 11.67
C ALA A 37 -8.17 2.63 11.62
N GLY A 38 -8.13 3.38 10.52
CA GLY A 38 -7.20 4.50 10.32
C GLY A 38 -5.77 4.11 9.91
N ALA A 39 -5.53 2.85 9.51
CA ALA A 39 -4.25 2.43 8.93
C ALA A 39 -4.46 1.73 7.57
N PRO A 40 -3.61 2.00 6.57
CA PRO A 40 -3.64 1.27 5.30
C PRO A 40 -3.32 -0.21 5.49
N VAL A 41 -4.13 -1.09 4.89
CA VAL A 41 -3.89 -2.54 4.84
C VAL A 41 -3.71 -2.97 3.39
N VAL A 42 -2.65 -3.72 3.12
CA VAL A 42 -2.34 -4.31 1.82
C VAL A 42 -2.33 -5.82 1.97
N GLU A 43 -3.03 -6.52 1.09
CA GLU A 43 -2.84 -7.95 0.85
C GLU A 43 -1.84 -8.14 -0.29
N LEU A 44 -0.78 -8.89 -0.03
CA LEU A 44 0.24 -9.24 -1.02
C LEU A 44 -0.11 -10.58 -1.69
N ASP A 45 0.51 -10.83 -2.84
CA ASP A 45 0.45 -12.12 -3.50
C ASP A 45 0.93 -13.23 -2.54
N GLY A 46 0.05 -14.18 -2.24
CA GLY A 46 0.29 -15.24 -1.26
C GLY A 46 -0.51 -15.12 0.04
N GLY A 47 -1.31 -14.07 0.20
CA GLY A 47 -2.22 -13.89 1.35
C GLY A 47 -1.56 -13.22 2.56
N ASP A 48 -0.33 -12.75 2.41
CA ASP A 48 0.37 -11.97 3.42
C ASP A 48 -0.28 -10.59 3.57
N LEU A 49 -0.46 -10.11 4.80
CA LEU A 49 -1.05 -8.81 5.09
C LEU A 49 -0.01 -7.84 5.66
N VAL A 50 0.06 -6.64 5.07
CA VAL A 50 0.93 -5.54 5.51
C VAL A 50 0.08 -4.38 5.98
N VAL A 51 0.39 -3.86 7.17
CA VAL A 51 -0.25 -2.65 7.72
C VAL A 51 0.77 -1.53 7.83
N LEU A 52 0.46 -0.39 7.22
CA LEU A 52 1.28 0.81 7.28
C LEU A 52 1.00 1.59 8.58
N THR A 53 1.63 1.17 9.67
CA THR A 53 1.62 1.88 10.95
C THR A 53 2.79 1.43 11.82
N THR A 54 3.29 2.32 12.67
CA THR A 54 4.29 2.01 13.70
C THR A 54 3.67 1.52 15.01
N ASP A 55 2.36 1.65 15.16
CA ASP A 55 1.59 1.27 16.35
C ASP A 55 1.05 -0.17 16.21
N PRO A 56 1.51 -1.13 17.04
CA PRO A 56 1.09 -2.53 16.96
C PRO A 56 -0.39 -2.73 17.30
N ASP A 57 -0.96 -1.95 18.22
CA ASP A 57 -2.37 -2.07 18.60
C ASP A 57 -3.26 -1.57 17.46
N ARG A 58 -2.85 -0.45 16.83
CA ARG A 58 -3.53 0.05 15.62
C ARG A 58 -3.41 -0.95 14.46
N ALA A 59 -2.27 -1.62 14.32
CA ALA A 59 -2.11 -2.65 13.29
C ALA A 59 -3.06 -3.84 13.52
N ALA A 60 -3.17 -4.33 14.75
CA ALA A 60 -4.09 -5.41 15.09
C ALA A 60 -5.57 -5.02 14.87
N GLN A 61 -5.93 -3.77 15.22
CA GLN A 61 -7.27 -3.23 14.97
C GLN A 61 -7.58 -3.13 13.47
N ALA A 62 -6.63 -2.66 12.68
CA ALA A 62 -6.78 -2.57 11.22
C ALA A 62 -6.98 -3.94 10.58
N LEU A 63 -6.19 -4.96 10.97
CA LEU A 63 -6.36 -6.33 10.48
C LEU A 63 -7.67 -6.96 10.91
N THR A 64 -8.12 -6.70 12.15
CA THR A 64 -9.43 -7.16 12.62
C THR A 64 -10.56 -6.56 11.78
N ALA A 65 -10.49 -5.26 11.51
CA ALA A 65 -11.48 -4.58 10.68
C ALA A 65 -11.44 -5.05 9.21
N TYR A 66 -10.26 -5.30 8.65
CA TYR A 66 -10.09 -5.91 7.33
C TYR A 66 -10.73 -7.30 7.28
N ALA A 67 -10.37 -8.17 8.23
CA ALA A 67 -10.90 -9.54 8.29
C ALA A 67 -12.42 -9.57 8.43
N GLN A 68 -13.01 -8.65 9.20
CA GLN A 68 -14.46 -8.52 9.31
C GLN A 68 -15.12 -8.08 7.99
N ALA A 69 -14.48 -7.18 7.23
CA ALA A 69 -15.00 -6.72 5.95
C ALA A 69 -15.04 -7.83 4.87
N TYR A 70 -14.10 -8.78 4.95
CA TYR A 70 -13.94 -9.87 3.98
C TYR A 70 -14.29 -11.26 4.54
N ASP A 71 -14.90 -11.35 5.73
CA ASP A 71 -15.26 -12.60 6.42
C ASP A 71 -14.09 -13.60 6.55
N LEU A 72 -12.90 -13.09 6.85
CA LEU A 72 -11.68 -13.89 6.99
C LEU A 72 -11.56 -14.49 8.40
N PRO A 73 -11.08 -15.74 8.54
CA PRO A 73 -10.91 -16.40 9.83
C PRO A 73 -9.66 -15.90 10.55
N LEU A 74 -9.69 -14.65 11.01
CA LEU A 74 -8.60 -14.04 11.79
C LEU A 74 -8.90 -14.15 13.29
N ASP A 75 -8.12 -14.97 13.99
CA ASP A 75 -8.22 -15.16 15.44
C ASP A 75 -7.06 -14.51 16.21
N ASP A 76 -7.14 -14.49 17.55
CA ASP A 76 -6.09 -13.94 18.40
C ASP A 76 -4.72 -14.62 18.20
N ARG A 77 -4.70 -15.90 17.79
CA ARG A 77 -3.46 -16.63 17.50
C ARG A 77 -2.83 -16.16 16.19
N ALA A 78 -3.64 -15.76 15.22
CA ALA A 78 -3.17 -15.08 14.02
C ALA A 78 -2.60 -13.70 14.36
N LEU A 79 -3.34 -12.89 15.12
CA LEU A 79 -2.85 -11.57 15.55
C LEU A 79 -1.56 -11.66 16.38
N ALA A 80 -1.39 -12.70 17.19
CA ALA A 80 -0.14 -12.93 17.94
C ALA A 80 1.09 -13.20 17.05
N ARG A 81 0.90 -13.50 15.75
CA ARG A 81 1.97 -13.66 14.74
C ARG A 81 2.33 -12.37 14.04
N LEU A 82 1.64 -11.26 14.30
CA LEU A 82 1.95 -9.94 13.76
C LEU A 82 3.38 -9.53 14.15
N ARG A 83 4.21 -9.16 13.17
CA ARG A 83 5.60 -8.73 13.43
C ARG A 83 5.87 -7.38 12.79
N SER A 84 6.59 -6.51 13.51
CA SER A 84 7.08 -5.27 12.92
C SER A 84 8.30 -5.54 12.04
N ARG A 85 8.37 -4.95 10.86
CA ARG A 85 9.53 -5.00 9.95
C ARG A 85 9.86 -3.63 9.39
N TRP A 86 11.12 -3.46 9.00
CA TRP A 86 11.57 -2.32 8.20
C TRP A 86 11.63 -2.75 6.75
N VAL A 87 11.02 -1.96 5.88
CA VAL A 87 10.89 -2.29 4.46
C VAL A 87 11.11 -1.05 3.61
N THR A 88 11.49 -1.23 2.34
CA THR A 88 11.38 -0.18 1.32
C THR A 88 10.31 -0.55 0.31
N PHE A 89 9.67 0.48 -0.25
CA PHE A 89 8.68 0.34 -1.31
C PHE A 89 9.27 0.83 -2.61
N GLU A 90 9.19 0.02 -3.66
CA GLU A 90 9.72 0.35 -4.98
C GLU A 90 8.68 0.16 -6.07
N ARG A 91 8.29 1.25 -6.73
CA ARG A 91 7.37 1.20 -7.86
C ARG A 91 8.12 0.72 -9.09
N GLN A 92 7.60 -0.33 -9.73
CA GLN A 92 8.23 -0.92 -10.92
C GLN A 92 7.80 -0.19 -12.20
N PRO A 93 8.59 -0.26 -13.28
CA PRO A 93 8.20 0.29 -14.59
C PRO A 93 6.95 -0.39 -15.16
N GLU A 94 6.79 -1.69 -14.87
CA GLU A 94 5.68 -2.53 -15.27
C GLU A 94 5.15 -3.21 -14.00
N GLY A 95 3.86 -3.02 -13.68
CA GLY A 95 3.24 -3.55 -12.46
C GLY A 95 3.03 -2.50 -11.36
N ASP A 96 2.65 -2.97 -10.17
CA ASP A 96 2.39 -2.11 -9.02
C ASP A 96 3.70 -1.67 -8.36
N TRP A 97 4.03 -2.24 -7.21
CA TRP A 97 5.20 -1.93 -6.41
C TRP A 97 5.65 -3.18 -5.67
N LEU A 98 6.92 -3.20 -5.29
CA LEU A 98 7.53 -4.29 -4.53
C LEU A 98 7.88 -3.82 -3.12
N LEU A 99 7.95 -4.79 -2.23
CA LEU A 99 8.39 -4.64 -0.85
C LEU A 99 9.68 -5.43 -0.66
N ASP A 100 10.74 -4.73 -0.26
CA ASP A 100 12.02 -5.33 0.09
C ASP A 100 12.33 -5.10 1.56
N ASP A 101 12.92 -6.09 2.23
CA ASP A 101 13.45 -5.93 3.58
C ASP A 101 14.49 -4.80 3.60
N ALA A 102 14.47 -3.99 4.65
CA ALA A 102 15.35 -2.84 4.81
C ALA A 102 15.93 -2.79 6.22
N GLU A 103 17.08 -2.14 6.36
CA GLU A 103 17.62 -1.79 7.67
C GLU A 103 16.97 -0.49 8.18
N PRO A 104 16.86 -0.29 9.51
CA PRO A 104 16.30 0.95 10.08
C PRO A 104 17.06 2.22 9.67
N THR A 105 18.32 2.05 9.24
CA THR A 105 19.21 3.13 8.79
C THR A 105 19.10 3.44 7.30
N ASP A 106 18.40 2.61 6.54
CA ASP A 106 18.30 2.80 5.09
C ASP A 106 17.46 4.02 4.76
N ALA A 107 17.87 4.73 3.71
CA ALA A 107 17.07 5.82 3.17
C ALA A 107 15.72 5.28 2.70
N LEU A 108 14.63 5.91 3.15
CA LEU A 108 13.24 5.53 2.86
C LEU A 108 12.76 4.23 3.55
N ALA A 109 13.52 3.69 4.51
CA ALA A 109 13.06 2.59 5.35
C ALA A 109 11.78 2.98 6.10
N THR A 110 10.74 2.18 5.92
CA THR A 110 9.42 2.38 6.49
C THR A 110 9.11 1.22 7.43
N ARG A 111 8.70 1.52 8.65
CA ARG A 111 8.29 0.49 9.60
C ARG A 111 6.84 0.11 9.37
N VAL A 112 6.60 -1.18 9.17
CA VAL A 112 5.28 -1.76 8.92
C VAL A 112 5.01 -2.90 9.92
N HIS A 113 3.76 -3.35 9.98
CA HIS A 113 3.39 -4.59 10.66
C HIS A 113 2.94 -5.63 9.65
N TYR A 114 3.44 -6.85 9.78
CA TYR A 114 3.28 -7.92 8.80
C TYR A 114 2.64 -9.15 9.45
N LEU A 115 1.64 -9.72 8.79
CA LEU A 115 1.05 -11.01 9.13
C LEU A 115 1.24 -11.97 7.95
N LEU A 116 1.93 -13.09 8.18
CA LEU A 116 2.14 -14.13 7.17
C LEU A 116 0.84 -14.94 6.96
N GLY A 117 0.49 -15.16 5.70
CA GLY A 117 -0.63 -15.96 5.22
C GLY A 117 -0.49 -17.46 5.46
#